data_AF-A0A4P5UC16-F1
#
_entry.id   AF-A0A4P5UC16-F1
#
_cell.length_a   1.000
_cell.length_b   1.000
_cell.length_c   1.000
_cell.angle_alpha   90.00
_cell.angle_beta   90.00
_cell.angle_gamma   90.00
#
_symmetry.space_group_name_H-M   'P 1'
#
loop_
_entity.id
_entity.type
_entity.pdbx_description
1 polymer ?
#
loop_
_entity_poly.entity_id
_entity_poly.type
_entity_poly.pdbx_seq_one_letter_code
_entity_poly.pdbx_strand_id
1 'polypeptide(L)'
;MTAQAAERLLHKGQQLSLCTNPLEPYLNSGANPLRFQAPSTSLWRGYVGTWAIENQRLYLVSLQGYVGNMDEVKEVGLEALFPAYPQGVFAHWFSGELRCPSGALLHYVHGSYASSYERDLFIEVRRGVVGKEHEVVNGQAEPKAPEGYTLAAHTSMGNLKRN
;
A
#
# COMPACT_ATOMS: atom_id res chain seq x y z
N MET A 1 18.86 -3.00 -2.56
CA MET A 1 17.63 -3.02 -1.74
C MET A 1 16.44 -3.22 -2.67
N THR A 2 15.52 -4.14 -2.39
CA THR A 2 14.34 -4.39 -3.24
C THR A 2 13.30 -3.29 -3.04
N ALA A 3 12.48 -2.98 -4.05
CA ALA A 3 11.36 -2.06 -3.91
C ALA A 3 10.37 -2.58 -2.84
N GLN A 4 9.71 -1.66 -2.15
CA GLN A 4 8.71 -1.99 -1.12
C GLN A 4 7.39 -2.35 -1.79
N ALA A 5 6.71 -3.41 -1.37
CA ALA A 5 5.39 -3.75 -1.90
C ALA A 5 4.40 -2.59 -1.71
N ALA A 6 3.75 -2.21 -2.80
CA ALA A 6 2.66 -1.25 -2.78
C ALA A 6 1.44 -1.80 -2.04
N GLU A 7 0.69 -0.89 -1.43
CA GLU A 7 -0.64 -1.19 -0.92
C GLU A 7 -1.66 -1.16 -2.07
N ARG A 8 -2.92 -1.46 -1.78
CA ARG A 8 -3.99 -1.49 -2.78
C ARG A 8 -5.01 -0.40 -2.46
N LEU A 9 -5.50 0.30 -3.48
CA LEU A 9 -6.59 1.26 -3.37
C LEU A 9 -7.73 0.90 -4.33
N LEU A 10 -8.93 0.71 -3.79
CA LEU A 10 -10.16 0.55 -4.54
C LEU A 10 -10.79 1.93 -4.72
N HIS A 11 -10.82 2.42 -5.96
CA HIS A 11 -11.35 3.74 -6.29
C HIS A 11 -11.99 3.73 -7.67
N LYS A 12 -13.19 4.32 -7.80
CA LYS A 12 -13.93 4.43 -9.07
C LYS A 12 -14.03 3.11 -9.88
N GLY A 13 -14.22 1.99 -9.17
CA GLY A 13 -14.33 0.66 -9.79
C GLY A 13 -13.01 0.05 -10.26
N GLN A 14 -11.87 0.68 -9.95
CA GLN A 14 -10.53 0.20 -10.28
C GLN A 14 -9.75 -0.17 -9.01
N GLN A 15 -8.83 -1.12 -9.15
CA GLN A 15 -7.82 -1.40 -8.14
C GLN A 15 -6.50 -0.76 -8.57
N LEU A 16 -6.06 0.24 -7.82
CA LEU A 16 -4.83 0.98 -8.04
C LEU A 16 -3.73 0.48 -7.09
N SER A 17 -2.47 0.60 -7.52
CA SER A 17 -1.33 0.49 -6.62
C SER A 17 -1.25 1.75 -5.76
N LEU A 18 -1.00 1.60 -4.47
CA LEU A 18 -0.90 2.70 -3.52
C LEU A 18 0.53 2.76 -2.97
N CYS A 19 1.26 3.81 -3.40
CA CYS A 19 2.64 4.11 -3.01
C CYS A 19 2.67 5.14 -1.87
N THR A 20 1.78 4.97 -0.91
CA THR A 20 1.64 5.76 0.32
C THR A 20 1.26 4.78 1.42
N ASN A 21 1.55 5.09 2.68
CA ASN A 21 1.25 4.20 3.81
C ASN A 21 0.27 4.85 4.79
N PRO A 22 -1.05 4.86 4.50
CA PRO A 22 -2.01 5.63 5.31
C PRO A 22 -2.22 5.05 6.72
N LEU A 23 -1.80 3.81 6.98
CA LEU A 23 -1.84 3.19 8.31
C LEU A 23 -0.64 3.60 9.18
N GLU A 24 0.48 4.03 8.60
CA GLU A 24 1.70 4.36 9.33
C GLU A 24 1.51 5.44 10.41
N PRO A 25 0.78 6.56 10.17
CA PRO A 25 0.53 7.54 11.22
C PRO A 25 -0.24 6.98 12.43
N TYR A 26 -1.15 6.02 12.21
CA TYR A 26 -1.86 5.36 13.30
C TYR A 26 -0.92 4.49 14.13
N LEU A 27 -0.04 3.71 13.49
CA LEU A 27 0.94 2.87 14.21
C LEU A 27 1.93 3.72 15.00
N ASN A 28 2.37 4.84 14.43
CA ASN A 28 3.31 5.76 15.07
C ASN A 28 2.69 6.59 16.21
N SER A 29 1.35 6.67 16.29
CA SER A 29 0.66 7.36 17.38
C SER A 29 0.79 6.65 18.74
N GLY A 30 1.18 5.37 18.75
CA GLY A 30 1.23 4.55 19.96
C GLY A 30 -0.14 4.03 20.43
N ALA A 31 -1.22 4.25 19.67
CA ALA A 31 -2.56 3.75 19.99
C ALA A 31 -2.65 2.21 20.06
N ASN A 32 -1.73 1.49 19.39
CA ASN A 32 -1.66 0.04 19.43
C ASN A 32 -0.20 -0.44 19.64
N PRO A 33 0.05 -1.38 20.58
CA PRO A 33 1.39 -1.93 20.81
C PRO A 33 1.86 -2.92 19.74
N LEU A 34 0.99 -3.34 18.80
CA LEU A 34 1.33 -4.28 17.73
C LEU A 34 2.51 -3.75 16.91
N ARG A 35 3.45 -4.65 16.60
CA ARG A 35 4.59 -4.36 15.74
C ARG A 35 4.60 -5.38 14.61
N PHE A 36 4.58 -4.89 13.39
CA PHE A 36 4.70 -5.73 12.21
C PHE A 36 6.17 -6.11 11.99
N GLN A 37 6.36 -7.34 11.53
CA GLN A 37 7.64 -7.94 11.22
C GLN A 37 7.74 -8.11 9.71
N ALA A 38 8.88 -7.73 9.13
CA ALA A 38 9.13 -7.94 7.71
C ALA A 38 9.23 -9.45 7.41
N PRO A 39 8.33 -10.03 6.59
CA PRO A 39 8.45 -11.44 6.21
C PRO A 39 9.45 -11.64 5.06
N SER A 40 9.84 -10.57 4.36
CA SER A 40 10.76 -10.61 3.22
C SER A 40 11.39 -9.24 2.94
N THR A 41 12.44 -9.22 2.10
CA THR A 41 13.12 -8.00 1.65
C THR A 41 12.30 -7.15 0.66
N SER A 42 11.13 -7.63 0.25
CA SER A 42 10.18 -6.89 -0.59
C SER A 42 9.03 -6.29 0.22
N LEU A 43 8.94 -6.59 1.52
CA LEU A 43 7.90 -6.08 2.42
C LEU A 43 8.48 -5.73 3.80
N TRP A 44 9.37 -4.74 3.85
CA TRP A 44 10.05 -4.30 5.08
C TRP A 44 9.10 -3.76 6.14
N ARG A 45 8.00 -3.14 5.70
CA ARG A 45 6.93 -2.66 6.58
C ARG A 45 6.18 -3.77 7.33
N GLY A 46 6.21 -5.00 6.81
CA GLY A 46 5.53 -6.13 7.43
C GLY A 46 4.00 -6.15 7.30
N TYR A 47 3.39 -5.26 6.49
CA TYR A 47 1.96 -5.34 6.17
C TYR A 47 1.60 -4.77 4.80
N VAL A 48 0.49 -5.23 4.23
CA VAL A 48 -0.15 -4.67 3.02
C VAL A 48 -1.60 -4.31 3.37
N GLY A 49 -1.93 -3.03 3.29
CA GLY A 49 -3.30 -2.55 3.41
C GLY A 49 -4.05 -2.61 2.07
N THR A 50 -5.34 -2.90 2.14
CA THR A 50 -6.29 -2.65 1.06
C THR A 50 -7.24 -1.56 1.52
N TRP A 51 -7.27 -0.47 0.77
CA TRP A 51 -8.05 0.71 1.07
C TRP A 51 -9.19 0.88 0.08
N ALA A 52 -10.27 1.54 0.50
CA ALA A 52 -11.36 1.91 -0.38
C ALA A 52 -11.71 3.39 -0.18
N ILE A 53 -12.04 4.07 -1.28
CA ILE A 53 -12.68 5.38 -1.23
C ILE A 53 -14.17 5.21 -1.54
N GLU A 54 -15.00 5.49 -0.54
CA GLU A 54 -16.45 5.41 -0.65
C GLU A 54 -17.05 6.69 -0.08
N ASN A 55 -17.96 7.34 -0.82
CA ASN A 55 -18.63 8.56 -0.38
C ASN A 55 -17.64 9.64 0.13
N GLN A 56 -16.55 9.85 -0.60
CA GLN A 56 -15.46 10.79 -0.26
C GLN A 56 -14.78 10.49 1.09
N ARG A 57 -14.76 9.24 1.51
CA ARG A 57 -14.09 8.81 2.74
C ARG A 57 -13.14 7.66 2.45
N LEU A 58 -11.97 7.72 3.07
CA LEU A 58 -10.95 6.69 3.00
C LEU A 58 -11.19 5.65 4.10
N TYR A 59 -11.25 4.38 3.71
CA TYR A 59 -11.42 3.24 4.60
C TYR A 59 -10.27 2.25 4.44
N LEU A 60 -9.76 1.71 5.54
CA LEU A 60 -8.96 0.48 5.52
C LEU A 60 -9.94 -0.68 5.54
N VAL A 61 -10.09 -1.41 4.44
CA VAL A 61 -11.11 -2.48 4.29
C VAL A 61 -10.52 -3.89 4.47
N SER A 62 -9.20 -4.04 4.30
CA SER A 62 -8.51 -5.29 4.60
C SER A 62 -7.06 -4.99 4.95
N LEU A 63 -6.49 -5.83 5.81
CA LEU A 63 -5.09 -5.77 6.20
C LEU A 63 -4.52 -7.18 6.13
N GLN A 64 -3.36 -7.31 5.50
CA GLN A 64 -2.52 -8.50 5.60
C GLN A 64 -1.24 -8.08 6.31
N GLY A 65 -1.14 -8.38 7.60
CA GLY A 65 0.01 -8.05 8.43
C GLY A 65 0.75 -9.30 8.88
N TYR A 66 2.04 -9.16 9.18
CA TYR A 66 2.89 -10.23 9.70
C TYR A 66 3.46 -9.81 11.04
N VAL A 67 3.38 -10.67 12.05
CA VAL A 67 3.85 -10.43 13.42
C VAL A 67 4.60 -11.65 13.93
N GLY A 68 5.32 -11.50 15.04
CA GLY A 68 6.12 -12.56 15.64
C GLY A 68 7.61 -12.29 15.51
N ASN A 69 8.41 -13.36 15.43
CA ASN A 69 9.87 -13.29 15.32
C ASN A 69 10.36 -14.00 14.05
N MET A 70 11.68 -14.12 13.87
CA MET A 70 12.24 -14.74 12.66
C MET A 70 11.93 -16.24 12.55
N ASP A 71 11.66 -16.92 13.66
CA ASP A 71 11.39 -18.36 13.71
C ASP A 71 9.89 -18.68 13.59
N GLU A 72 9.02 -17.75 14.01
CA GLU A 72 7.57 -17.88 13.98
C GLU A 72 6.93 -16.58 13.49
N VAL A 73 6.63 -16.55 12.19
CA VAL A 73 5.87 -15.47 11.54
C VAL A 73 4.40 -15.87 11.47
N LYS A 74 3.54 -15.05 12.07
CA LYS A 74 2.09 -15.21 12.03
C LYS A 74 1.45 -14.12 11.18
N GLU A 75 0.56 -14.51 10.28
CA GLU A 75 -0.29 -13.58 9.54
C GLU A 75 -1.47 -13.12 10.42
N VAL A 76 -1.77 -11.82 10.37
CA VAL A 76 -2.86 -11.19 11.10
C VAL A 76 -3.67 -10.25 10.20
N GLY A 77 -4.97 -10.18 10.46
CA GLY A 77 -5.89 -9.34 9.72
C GLY A 77 -6.19 -7.99 10.38
N LEU A 78 -7.25 -7.35 9.90
CA LEU A 78 -7.73 -6.06 10.39
C LEU A 78 -8.09 -6.11 11.88
N GLU A 79 -8.61 -7.26 12.34
CA GLU A 79 -9.02 -7.53 13.71
C GLU A 79 -7.89 -7.40 14.74
N ALA A 80 -6.62 -7.54 14.31
CA ALA A 80 -5.48 -7.35 15.21
C ALA A 80 -5.26 -5.88 15.60
N LEU A 81 -5.69 -4.94 14.75
CA LEU A 81 -5.63 -3.51 15.05
C LEU A 81 -6.99 -2.93 15.46
N PHE A 82 -8.07 -3.42 14.86
CA PHE A 82 -9.41 -2.88 14.97
C PHE A 82 -10.45 -4.00 15.17
N PRO A 83 -10.45 -4.70 16.31
CA PRO A 83 -11.30 -5.88 16.54
C PRO A 83 -12.81 -5.57 16.46
N ALA A 84 -13.21 -4.33 16.74
CA ALA A 84 -14.61 -3.90 16.68
C ALA A 84 -15.10 -3.58 15.25
N TYR A 85 -14.23 -3.57 14.25
CA TYR A 85 -14.53 -3.09 12.90
C TYR A 85 -14.04 -4.06 11.81
N PRO A 86 -14.52 -5.32 11.79
CA PRO A 86 -14.02 -6.35 10.89
C PRO A 86 -14.30 -6.09 9.40
N GLN A 87 -15.27 -5.23 9.09
CA GLN A 87 -15.68 -4.89 7.71
C GLN A 87 -14.98 -3.65 7.14
N GLY A 88 -14.12 -3.01 7.93
CA GLY A 88 -13.38 -1.82 7.53
C GLY A 88 -13.51 -0.67 8.51
N VAL A 89 -12.49 0.18 8.49
CA VAL A 89 -12.31 1.27 9.47
C VAL A 89 -12.15 2.59 8.74
N PHE A 90 -12.95 3.59 9.13
CA PHE A 90 -12.79 4.94 8.62
C PHE A 90 -11.44 5.52 9.08
N ALA A 91 -10.62 5.95 8.11
CA ALA A 91 -9.24 6.36 8.31
C ALA A 91 -9.10 7.80 8.86
N HIS A 92 -9.84 8.13 9.92
CA HIS A 92 -9.88 9.50 10.46
C HIS A 92 -8.52 10.03 10.93
N TRP A 93 -7.56 9.14 11.19
CA TRP A 93 -6.19 9.48 11.59
C TRP A 93 -5.34 10.01 10.42
N PHE A 94 -5.66 9.67 9.17
CA PHE A 94 -4.81 9.99 8.04
C PHE A 94 -5.10 11.38 7.48
N SER A 95 -4.06 12.20 7.34
CA SER A 95 -4.06 13.44 6.56
C SER A 95 -2.79 13.51 5.73
N GLY A 96 -2.91 13.70 4.43
CA GLY A 96 -1.81 13.62 3.49
C GLY A 96 -2.31 13.44 2.06
N GLU A 97 -1.43 12.99 1.18
CA GLU A 97 -1.76 12.74 -0.22
C GLU A 97 -1.49 11.27 -0.55
N LEU A 98 -2.47 10.60 -1.14
CA LEU A 98 -2.29 9.26 -1.67
C LEU A 98 -1.67 9.37 -3.06
N ARG A 99 -0.64 8.57 -3.33
CA ARG A 99 0.02 8.47 -4.63
C ARG A 99 -0.25 7.11 -5.27
N CYS A 100 -0.84 7.13 -6.45
CA CYS A 100 -1.17 5.95 -7.24
C CYS A 100 -0.47 5.99 -8.60
N PRO A 101 0.72 5.38 -8.73
CA PRO A 101 1.41 5.30 -10.01
C PRO A 101 0.70 4.39 -11.00
N SER A 102 0.75 4.73 -12.28
CA SER A 102 0.19 3.94 -13.37
C SER A 102 0.97 4.12 -14.69
N GLY A 103 0.70 3.22 -15.64
CA GLY A 103 1.43 3.16 -16.91
C GLY A 103 2.77 2.44 -16.78
N ALA A 104 3.62 2.63 -17.79
CA ALA A 104 4.91 1.97 -17.86
C ALA A 104 5.95 2.58 -16.91
N LEU A 105 6.89 1.75 -16.46
CA LEU A 105 8.02 2.15 -15.63
C LEU A 105 8.98 3.05 -16.43
N LEU A 106 9.24 4.27 -15.93
CA LEU A 106 10.17 5.21 -16.55
C LEU A 106 11.56 5.09 -15.95
N HIS A 107 11.66 5.18 -14.62
CA HIS A 107 12.92 5.07 -13.89
C HIS A 107 12.75 4.17 -12.67
N TYR A 108 13.51 3.09 -12.65
CA TYR A 108 13.52 2.18 -11.52
C TYR A 108 14.47 2.68 -10.43
N VAL A 109 13.98 2.80 -9.20
CA VAL A 109 14.81 3.11 -8.04
C VAL A 109 14.74 1.96 -7.02
N HIS A 110 15.91 1.54 -6.55
CA HIS A 110 16.03 0.54 -5.51
C HIS A 110 15.67 1.13 -4.13
N GLY A 111 14.49 0.78 -3.63
CA GLY A 111 14.06 1.06 -2.24
C GLY A 111 12.85 1.97 -2.14
N SER A 112 11.97 1.66 -1.17
CA SER A 112 10.70 2.38 -0.91
C SER A 112 9.84 2.51 -2.18
N TYR A 113 9.25 3.69 -2.39
CA TYR A 113 8.36 4.05 -3.50
C TYR A 113 8.98 5.05 -4.49
N ALA A 114 10.32 5.05 -4.60
CA ALA A 114 11.04 6.08 -5.35
C ALA A 114 11.01 5.90 -6.88
N SER A 115 10.55 4.75 -7.40
CA SER A 115 10.40 4.55 -8.84
C SER A 115 9.38 5.52 -9.45
N SER A 116 9.62 5.94 -10.69
CA SER A 116 8.70 6.77 -11.47
C SER A 116 8.03 5.97 -12.58
N TYR A 117 6.76 6.29 -12.84
CA TYR A 117 5.92 5.68 -13.86
C TYR A 117 5.38 6.78 -14.78
N GLU A 118 4.83 6.43 -15.93
CA GLU A 118 4.30 7.41 -16.90
C GLU A 118 3.31 8.40 -16.30
N ARG A 119 2.50 7.96 -15.33
CA ARG A 119 1.50 8.79 -14.68
C ARG A 119 1.46 8.53 -13.17
N ASP A 120 1.14 9.57 -12.42
CA ASP A 120 0.80 9.48 -11.01
C ASP A 120 -0.57 10.15 -10.77
N LEU A 121 -1.49 9.41 -10.17
CA LEU A 121 -2.71 9.98 -9.60
C LEU A 121 -2.45 10.35 -8.14
N PHE A 122 -2.74 11.60 -7.79
CA PHE A 122 -2.65 12.13 -6.44
C PHE A 122 -4.04 12.44 -5.89
N ILE A 123 -4.31 12.00 -4.66
CA ILE A 123 -5.60 12.18 -3.98
C ILE A 123 -5.36 12.81 -2.61
N GLU A 124 -5.86 14.04 -2.42
CA GLU A 124 -5.77 14.74 -1.14
C GLU A 124 -6.71 14.09 -0.12
N VAL A 125 -6.23 13.86 1.10
CA VAL A 125 -7.03 13.36 2.22
C VAL A 125 -6.78 14.23 3.46
N ARG A 126 -7.86 14.66 4.10
CA ARG A 126 -7.84 15.38 5.38
C ARG A 126 -8.69 14.66 6.40
N ARG A 127 -8.04 14.11 7.44
CA ARG A 127 -8.68 13.33 8.51
C ARG A 127 -9.63 12.25 7.94
N GLY A 128 -9.14 11.50 6.97
CA GLY A 128 -9.89 10.45 6.26
C GLY A 128 -10.89 10.95 5.21
N VAL A 129 -11.16 12.27 5.11
CA VAL A 129 -12.05 12.84 4.10
C VAL A 129 -11.28 13.16 2.82
N VAL A 130 -11.74 12.64 1.70
CA VAL A 130 -11.13 12.80 0.38
C VAL A 130 -11.49 14.17 -0.19
N GLY A 131 -10.47 14.90 -0.64
CA GLY A 131 -10.56 16.22 -1.26
C GLY A 131 -10.34 16.16 -2.77
N LYS A 132 -9.43 16.99 -3.26
CA LYS A 132 -9.12 17.08 -4.69
C LYS A 132 -8.31 15.88 -5.16
N GLU A 133 -8.52 15.53 -6.42
CA GLU A 133 -7.70 14.57 -7.15
C GLU A 133 -7.03 15.30 -8.31
N HIS A 134 -5.78 14.96 -8.61
CA HIS A 134 -5.09 15.45 -9.79
C HIS A 134 -4.14 14.40 -10.35
N GLU A 135 -3.96 14.39 -11.66
CA GLU A 135 -3.04 13.49 -12.35
C GLU A 135 -1.83 14.27 -12.85
N VAL A 136 -0.65 13.67 -12.72
CA VAL A 136 0.61 14.18 -13.27
C VAL A 136 1.12 13.19 -14.30
N VAL A 137 1.40 13.68 -15.51
CA VAL A 137 2.08 12.92 -16.56
C VAL A 137 3.58 13.16 -16.40
N ASN A 138 4.32 12.11 -16.09
CA ASN A 138 5.76 12.17 -15.83
C ASN A 138 6.61 11.93 -17.09
N GLY A 139 6.03 11.35 -18.13
CA GLY A 139 6.72 11.04 -19.39
C GLY A 139 6.10 9.89 -20.17
N GLN A 140 6.81 9.43 -21.18
CA GLN A 140 6.43 8.28 -22.01
C GLN A 140 7.56 7.25 -21.96
N ALA A 141 7.22 5.99 -21.73
CA ALA A 141 8.21 4.93 -21.66
C ALA A 141 8.59 4.40 -23.05
N GLU A 142 9.70 3.68 -23.14
CA GLU A 142 10.03 2.95 -24.36
C GLU A 142 9.05 1.80 -24.63
N PRO A 143 8.83 1.36 -25.89
CA PRO A 143 7.78 0.40 -26.28
C PRO A 143 7.81 -0.99 -25.61
N LYS A 144 8.83 -1.31 -24.80
CA LYS A 144 9.00 -2.60 -24.11
C LYS A 144 9.15 -2.46 -22.59
N ALA A 145 8.85 -1.29 -22.03
CA ALA A 145 8.93 -1.08 -20.60
C ALA A 145 7.87 -1.89 -19.84
N PRO A 146 8.18 -2.41 -18.63
CA PRO A 146 7.18 -3.08 -17.80
C PRO A 146 6.00 -2.15 -17.46
N GLU A 147 4.78 -2.66 -17.59
CA GLU A 147 3.56 -1.94 -17.21
C GLU A 147 3.17 -2.19 -15.75
N GLY A 148 2.68 -1.14 -15.08
CA GLY A 148 2.17 -1.22 -13.72
C GLY A 148 3.27 -1.29 -12.66
N TYR A 149 2.88 -1.26 -11.38
CA TYR A 149 3.84 -1.24 -10.28
C TYR A 149 4.66 -2.53 -10.22
N THR A 150 5.98 -2.42 -10.35
CA THR A 150 6.89 -3.57 -10.40
C THR A 150 7.80 -3.65 -9.18
N LEU A 151 7.84 -4.83 -8.57
CA LEU A 151 8.93 -5.26 -7.71
C LEU A 151 10.05 -5.75 -8.62
N ALA A 152 11.32 -5.40 -8.35
CA ALA A 152 12.44 -5.86 -9.18
C ALA A 152 12.35 -7.37 -9.47
N ALA A 153 12.69 -7.74 -10.72
CA ALA A 153 12.38 -9.01 -11.38
C ALA A 153 13.05 -10.28 -10.80
N HIS A 154 13.33 -10.35 -9.49
CA HIS A 154 13.94 -11.51 -8.85
C HIS A 154 13.31 -11.84 -7.48
N THR A 155 11.99 -11.83 -7.38
CA THR A 155 11.33 -12.45 -6.23
C THR A 155 10.09 -13.21 -6.68
N SER A 156 10.26 -14.50 -6.94
CA SER A 156 9.17 -15.46 -6.95
C SER A 156 8.59 -15.53 -5.53
N MET A 157 7.42 -14.91 -5.31
CA MET A 157 6.60 -15.30 -4.16
C MET A 157 6.08 -16.71 -4.45
N GLY A 158 6.74 -17.70 -3.85
CA GLY A 158 6.33 -19.08 -3.94
C GLY A 158 4.85 -19.21 -3.57
N ASN A 159 4.08 -19.83 -4.44
CA ASN A 159 2.73 -20.28 -4.14
C ASN A 159 2.78 -21.12 -2.86
N LEU A 160 2.36 -20.54 -1.73
CA LEU A 160 1.92 -21.31 -0.58
C LEU A 160 0.67 -22.06 -1.02
N LYS A 161 0.87 -23.34 -1.35
CA LYS A 161 -0.21 -24.29 -1.58
C LYS A 161 -1.10 -24.28 -0.35
N ARG A 162 -2.37 -23.93 -0.56
CA ARG A 162 -3.45 -24.30 0.36
C ARG A 162 -3.52 -25.83 0.37
N ASN A 163 -3.21 -26.44 1.51
CA ASN A 163 -3.71 -27.76 1.86
C ASN A 163 -5.12 -27.62 2.44
#